data_AF-A0A1B6M8Y2-F1
#
_entry.id   AF-A0A1B6M8Y2-F1
#
_cell.length_a   1.000
_cell.length_b   1.000
_cell.length_c   1.000
_cell.angle_alpha   90.00
_cell.angle_beta   90.00
_cell.angle_gamma   90.00
#
_symmetry.space_group_name_H-M   'P 1'
#
loop_
_entity.id
_entity.type
_entity.pdbx_description
1 polymer ?
#
loop_
_entity_poly.entity_id
_entity_poly.type
_entity_poly.pdbx_seq_one_letter_code
_entity_poly.pdbx_strand_id
1 'polypeptide(L)'
;KTLVQKVLEFVDEHGNEVLNLGSFTLLPQHVVRLILAREELRADEFTKFQAALMWSKKYCDSMNQNSNCHNTVSLNQTISSFLEYIHFHKIPANVLMKDIHPLGYVPYSIIMNALAYQAQVSDETHSSSNSDI
;
A
#
# COMPACT_ATOMS: atom_id res chain seq x y z
N LYS A 1 29.08 -1.70 -5.56
CA LYS A 1 27.77 -1.17 -5.10
C LYS A 1 27.81 0.34 -5.13
N THR A 2 26.88 0.98 -5.83
CA THR A 2 26.74 2.46 -5.85
C THR A 2 26.08 2.95 -4.55
N LEU A 3 26.17 4.24 -4.26
CA LEU A 3 25.45 4.84 -3.11
C LEU A 3 23.94 4.61 -3.22
N VAL A 4 23.38 4.75 -4.42
CA VAL A 4 21.96 4.51 -4.70
C VAL A 4 21.56 3.08 -4.36
N GLN A 5 22.35 2.09 -4.75
CA GLN A 5 22.08 0.69 -4.41
C GLN A 5 22.07 0.46 -2.90
N LYS A 6 23.03 1.03 -2.16
CA LYS A 6 23.08 0.92 -0.70
C LYS A 6 21.88 1.57 -0.02
N VAL A 7 21.40 2.71 -0.56
CA VAL A 7 20.20 3.39 -0.04
C VAL A 7 18.97 2.54 -0.29
N LEU A 8 18.82 1.95 -1.47
CA LEU A 8 17.68 1.07 -1.77
C LEU A 8 17.71 -0.20 -0.90
N GLU A 9 18.88 -0.84 -0.73
CA GLU A 9 19.04 -1.98 0.18
C GLU A 9 18.63 -1.61 1.61
N PHE A 10 19.04 -0.43 2.10
CA PHE A 10 18.63 0.05 3.42
C PHE A 10 17.12 0.26 3.53
N VAL A 11 16.49 0.86 2.50
CA VAL A 11 15.04 1.06 2.43
C VAL A 11 14.30 -0.27 2.42
N ASP A 12 14.83 -1.26 1.69
CA ASP A 12 14.23 -2.59 1.63
C ASP A 12 14.27 -3.28 2.99
N GLU A 13 15.40 -3.21 3.69
CA GLU A 13 15.58 -3.84 5.00
C GLU A 13 14.73 -3.19 6.10
N HIS A 14 14.49 -1.88 6.02
CA HIS A 14 13.79 -1.08 7.03
C HIS A 14 12.46 -0.51 6.49
N GLY A 15 11.77 -1.29 5.65
CA GLY A 15 10.62 -0.80 4.89
C GLY A 15 9.52 -0.21 5.78
N ASN A 16 9.14 -0.91 6.86
CA ASN A 16 8.11 -0.42 7.77
C ASN A 16 8.48 0.88 8.46
N GLU A 17 9.72 1.02 8.94
CA GLU A 17 10.18 2.24 9.58
C GLU A 17 10.20 3.40 8.58
N VAL A 18 10.79 3.18 7.39
CA VAL A 18 10.94 4.18 6.34
C VAL A 18 9.58 4.69 5.84
N LEU A 19 8.63 3.78 5.58
CA LEU A 19 7.30 4.13 5.10
C LEU A 19 6.47 4.93 6.13
N ASN A 20 6.73 4.72 7.43
CA ASN A 20 6.08 5.46 8.51
C ASN A 20 6.71 6.82 8.81
N LEU A 21 7.86 7.15 8.21
CA LEU A 21 8.47 8.47 8.39
C LEU A 21 7.61 9.55 7.72
N GLY A 22 7.35 10.64 8.46
CA GLY A 22 6.68 11.81 7.88
C GLY A 22 7.42 12.39 6.66
N SER A 23 8.75 12.22 6.59
CA SER A 23 9.56 12.62 5.43
C SER A 23 9.32 11.79 4.18
N PHE A 24 8.77 10.58 4.29
CA PHE A 24 8.38 9.76 3.12
C PHE A 24 7.39 10.51 2.22
N THR A 25 6.49 11.28 2.83
CA THR A 25 5.50 12.10 2.12
C THR A 25 6.13 13.24 1.30
N LEU A 26 7.41 13.56 1.49
CA LEU A 26 8.15 14.58 0.74
C LEU A 26 8.79 14.03 -0.54
N LEU A 27 8.80 12.70 -0.73
CA LEU A 27 9.42 12.08 -1.89
C LEU A 27 8.63 12.41 -3.17
N PRO A 28 9.30 12.54 -4.32
CA PRO A 28 8.61 12.64 -5.61
C PRO A 28 7.74 11.41 -5.91
N GLN A 29 6.65 11.60 -6.65
CA GLN A 29 5.71 10.51 -7.00
C GLN A 29 6.39 9.28 -7.60
N HIS A 30 7.35 9.50 -8.52
CA HIS A 30 8.06 8.42 -9.18
C HIS A 30 8.96 7.63 -8.20
N VAL A 31 9.50 8.28 -7.16
CA VAL A 31 10.30 7.61 -6.12
C VAL A 31 9.40 6.77 -5.23
N VAL A 32 8.24 7.29 -4.83
CA VAL A 32 7.26 6.53 -4.03
C VAL A 32 6.79 5.30 -4.78
N ARG A 33 6.45 5.46 -6.07
CA ARG A 33 6.11 4.33 -6.95
C ARG A 33 7.25 3.31 -7.02
N LEU A 34 8.49 3.79 -7.21
CA LEU A 34 9.67 2.94 -7.25
C LEU A 34 9.85 2.13 -5.96
N ILE A 35 9.64 2.73 -4.79
CA ILE A 35 9.80 2.05 -3.50
C ILE A 35 8.68 1.02 -3.31
N LEU A 36 7.41 1.40 -3.48
CA LEU A 36 6.27 0.52 -3.25
C LEU A 36 6.24 -0.69 -4.20
N ALA A 37 6.75 -0.54 -5.43
CA ALA A 37 6.82 -1.60 -6.42
C ALA A 37 7.93 -2.64 -6.18
N ARG A 38 8.79 -2.45 -5.16
CA ARG A 38 9.90 -3.39 -4.89
C ARG A 38 9.40 -4.64 -4.20
N GLU A 39 9.83 -5.79 -4.72
CA GLU A 39 9.53 -7.10 -4.14
C GLU A 39 10.37 -7.35 -2.88
N GLU A 40 11.58 -6.79 -2.81
CA GLU A 40 12.49 -6.93 -1.68
C GLU A 40 12.11 -6.06 -0.48
N LEU A 41 11.16 -5.14 -0.65
CA LEU A 41 10.75 -4.20 0.40
C LEU A 41 10.08 -4.95 1.57
N ARG A 42 10.76 -4.96 2.72
CA ARG A 42 10.28 -5.57 3.97
C ARG A 42 9.34 -4.61 4.69
N ALA A 43 8.13 -4.49 4.14
CA ALA A 43 7.03 -3.77 4.75
C ALA A 43 5.74 -4.57 4.68
N ASP A 44 4.92 -4.47 5.72
CA ASP A 44 3.59 -5.06 5.68
C ASP A 44 2.67 -4.25 4.72
N GLU A 45 1.72 -4.95 4.12
CA GLU A 45 0.88 -4.38 3.06
C GLU A 45 -0.06 -3.27 3.60
N PHE A 46 -0.37 -3.28 4.90
CA PHE A 46 -1.14 -2.21 5.52
C PHE A 46 -0.30 -0.93 5.66
N THR A 47 0.95 -1.04 6.09
CA THR A 47 1.90 0.08 6.12
C THR A 47 2.12 0.67 4.73
N LYS A 48 2.24 -0.18 3.68
CA LYS A 48 2.30 0.30 2.27
C LYS A 48 1.06 1.11 1.89
N PHE A 49 -0.13 0.63 2.24
CA PHE A 49 -1.38 1.35 2.01
C PHE A 49 -1.43 2.69 2.74
N GLN A 50 -1.06 2.71 4.03
CA GLN A 50 -1.04 3.93 4.83
C GLN A 50 -0.06 4.97 4.25
N ALA A 51 1.15 4.54 3.87
CA ALA A 51 2.15 5.42 3.26
C ALA A 51 1.66 6.01 1.92
N ALA A 52 1.05 5.19 1.06
CA ALA A 52 0.46 5.64 -0.20
C ALA A 52 -0.68 6.66 0.02
N LEU A 53 -1.55 6.42 1.02
CA LEU A 53 -2.64 7.32 1.38
C LEU A 53 -2.12 8.64 1.94
N MET A 54 -1.14 8.61 2.85
CA MET A 54 -0.54 9.80 3.44
C MET A 54 0.18 10.65 2.40
N TRP A 55 0.95 10.01 1.51
CA TRP A 55 1.59 10.70 0.40
C TRP A 55 0.56 11.35 -0.54
N SER A 56 -0.49 10.61 -0.91
CA SER A 56 -1.54 11.11 -1.82
C SER A 56 -2.30 12.30 -1.22
N LYS A 57 -2.61 12.26 0.09
CA LYS A 57 -3.22 13.40 0.81
C LYS A 57 -2.34 14.64 0.72
N LYS A 58 -1.05 14.51 1.07
CA LYS A 58 -0.12 15.63 1.04
C LYS A 58 0.10 16.18 -0.37
N TYR A 59 0.15 15.31 -1.38
CA TYR A 59 0.25 15.72 -2.78
C TYR A 59 -0.97 16.58 -3.19
N CYS A 60 -2.18 16.08 -2.93
CA CYS A 60 -3.41 16.83 -3.19
C CYS A 60 -3.46 18.15 -2.43
N ASP A 61 -3.11 18.15 -1.14
CA ASP A 61 -3.06 19.36 -0.31
C ASP A 61 -2.10 20.41 -0.91
N SER A 62 -0.89 19.99 -1.29
CA SER A 62 0.10 20.89 -1.90
C SER A 62 -0.34 21.47 -3.24
N MET A 63 -1.06 20.68 -4.05
CA MET A 63 -1.54 21.11 -5.36
C MET A 63 -2.75 22.04 -5.23
N ASN A 64 -3.63 21.77 -4.27
CA ASN A 64 -4.81 22.58 -3.99
C ASN A 64 -4.44 23.94 -3.36
N GLN A 65 -3.36 24.03 -2.56
CA GLN A 65 -2.86 25.30 -2.02
C GLN A 65 -2.27 26.23 -3.10
N ASN A 66 -1.79 25.67 -4.21
CA ASN A 66 -1.27 26.44 -5.35
C ASN A 66 -2.37 26.92 -6.33
N SER A 67 -3.65 26.81 -5.97
CA SER A 67 -4.77 26.97 -6.91
C SER A 67 -5.18 28.42 -7.16
N ASN A 68 -4.53 29.03 -8.15
CA ASN A 68 -5.22 29.71 -9.27
C ASN A 68 -5.63 28.72 -10.38
N CYS A 69 -5.57 27.41 -10.10
CA CYS A 69 -5.75 26.31 -11.05
C CYS A 69 -7.12 25.65 -10.83
N HIS A 70 -7.95 25.62 -11.87
CA HIS A 70 -9.31 25.07 -11.90
C HIS A 70 -9.35 23.51 -11.90
N ASN A 71 -8.22 22.83 -11.73
CA ASN A 71 -8.15 21.37 -11.80
C ASN A 71 -7.84 20.78 -10.42
N THR A 72 -8.89 20.50 -9.63
CA THR A 72 -8.78 19.83 -8.34
C THR A 72 -8.31 18.39 -8.56
N VAL A 73 -7.05 18.08 -8.23
CA VAL A 73 -6.55 16.70 -8.28
C VAL A 73 -7.29 15.88 -7.23
N SER A 74 -8.04 14.88 -7.67
CA SER A 74 -8.83 14.05 -6.75
C SER A 74 -7.95 13.01 -6.05
N LEU A 75 -8.03 12.98 -4.71
CA LEU A 75 -7.33 12.01 -3.88
C LEU A 75 -7.58 10.57 -4.33
N ASN A 76 -8.83 10.26 -4.73
CA ASN A 76 -9.22 8.97 -5.29
C ASN A 76 -8.41 8.58 -6.52
N GLN A 77 -8.19 9.49 -7.46
CA GLN A 77 -7.38 9.20 -8.66
C GLN A 77 -5.90 9.02 -8.29
N THR A 78 -5.38 9.86 -7.39
CA THR A 78 -3.97 9.78 -6.97
C THR A 78 -3.67 8.45 -6.27
N ILE A 79 -4.47 8.06 -5.28
CA ILE A 79 -4.24 6.82 -4.54
C ILE A 79 -4.46 5.57 -5.40
N SER A 80 -5.43 5.62 -6.32
CA SER A 80 -5.69 4.52 -7.26
C SER A 80 -4.44 4.08 -8.02
N SER A 81 -3.53 5.02 -8.31
CA SER A 81 -2.28 4.74 -9.01
C SER A 81 -1.25 3.93 -8.21
N PHE A 82 -1.47 3.71 -6.92
CA PHE A 82 -0.60 2.93 -6.04
C PHE A 82 -1.22 1.61 -5.58
N LEU A 83 -2.53 1.41 -5.74
CA LEU A 83 -3.23 0.22 -5.24
C LEU A 83 -2.71 -1.07 -5.88
N GLU A 84 -2.19 -0.99 -7.12
CA GLU A 84 -1.61 -2.14 -7.83
C GLU A 84 -0.34 -2.70 -7.16
N TYR A 85 0.35 -1.91 -6.32
CA TYR A 85 1.56 -2.34 -5.61
C TYR A 85 1.27 -2.92 -4.22
N ILE A 86 0.00 -3.02 -3.84
CA ILE A 86 -0.42 -3.48 -2.52
C ILE A 86 -1.15 -4.81 -2.64
N HIS A 87 -0.62 -5.82 -1.96
CA HIS A 87 -1.22 -7.14 -1.91
C HIS A 87 -2.28 -7.19 -0.79
N PHE A 88 -3.48 -6.68 -1.08
CA PHE A 88 -4.57 -6.60 -0.11
C PHE A 88 -4.92 -7.94 0.55
N HIS A 89 -4.72 -9.07 -0.14
CA HIS A 89 -4.93 -10.40 0.41
C HIS A 89 -3.99 -10.76 1.58
N LYS A 90 -2.87 -10.05 1.77
CA LYS A 90 -1.98 -10.20 2.94
C LYS A 90 -2.37 -9.28 4.10
N ILE A 91 -3.30 -8.34 3.91
CA ILE A 91 -3.81 -7.48 4.99
C ILE A 91 -4.90 -8.24 5.76
N PRO A 92 -4.86 -8.29 7.10
CA PRO A 92 -5.88 -8.97 7.89
C PRO A 92 -7.32 -8.54 7.54
N ALA A 93 -8.25 -9.51 7.45
CA ALA A 93 -9.65 -9.26 7.09
C ALA A 93 -10.34 -8.20 7.97
N ASN A 94 -10.02 -8.18 9.28
CA ASN A 94 -10.54 -7.18 10.21
C ASN A 94 -10.09 -5.76 9.83
N VAL A 95 -8.83 -5.58 9.45
CA VAL A 95 -8.27 -4.29 9.01
C VAL A 95 -8.86 -3.89 7.66
N LEU A 96 -9.00 -4.83 6.71
CA LEU A 96 -9.66 -4.59 5.43
C LEU A 96 -11.08 -4.03 5.62
N MET A 97 -11.88 -4.64 6.50
CA MET A 97 -13.29 -4.29 6.65
C MET A 97 -13.54 -3.10 7.58
N LYS A 98 -12.70 -2.90 8.61
CA LYS A 98 -12.89 -1.84 9.61
C LYS A 98 -12.11 -0.57 9.28
N ASP A 99 -10.94 -0.69 8.68
CA ASP A 99 -10.02 0.44 8.51
C ASP A 99 -9.88 0.86 7.05
N ILE A 100 -9.93 -0.07 6.09
CA ILE A 100 -9.73 0.24 4.66
C ILE A 100 -11.06 0.49 3.94
N HIS A 101 -12.01 -0.45 4.04
CA HIS A 101 -13.29 -0.38 3.36
C HIS A 101 -14.07 0.93 3.63
N PRO A 102 -14.19 1.40 4.88
CA PRO A 102 -14.97 2.61 5.17
C PRO A 102 -14.38 3.90 4.58
N LEU A 103 -13.10 3.89 4.18
CA LEU A 103 -12.45 5.05 3.58
C LEU A 103 -12.92 5.33 2.13
N GLY A 104 -13.44 4.32 1.44
CA GLY A 104 -13.97 4.46 0.08
C GLY A 104 -12.93 4.67 -1.03
N TYR A 105 -11.63 4.62 -0.73
CA TYR A 105 -10.55 4.80 -1.72
C TYR A 105 -10.20 3.53 -2.49
N VAL A 106 -10.45 2.36 -1.91
CA VAL A 106 -10.14 1.05 -2.50
C VAL A 106 -11.43 0.48 -3.10
N PRO A 107 -11.44 0.12 -4.40
CA PRO A 107 -12.60 -0.52 -5.03
C PRO A 107 -13.05 -1.77 -4.26
N TYR A 108 -14.36 -1.91 -4.09
CA TYR A 108 -14.94 -3.05 -3.37
C TYR A 108 -14.55 -4.40 -3.97
N SER A 109 -14.36 -4.47 -5.30
CA SER A 109 -13.89 -5.68 -5.98
C SER A 109 -12.51 -6.14 -5.51
N ILE A 110 -11.59 -5.21 -5.23
CA ILE A 110 -10.25 -5.55 -4.71
C ILE A 110 -10.37 -6.14 -3.30
N ILE A 111 -11.20 -5.53 -2.45
CA ILE A 111 -11.43 -6.01 -1.08
C ILE A 111 -12.09 -7.39 -1.09
N MET A 112 -13.13 -7.57 -1.90
CA MET A 112 -13.83 -8.85 -2.00
C MET A 112 -12.91 -9.96 -2.53
N ASN A 113 -12.09 -9.67 -3.54
CA ASN A 113 -11.11 -10.64 -4.07
C ASN A 113 -10.06 -11.01 -3.01
N ALA A 114 -9.58 -10.03 -2.23
CA ALA A 114 -8.66 -10.27 -1.13
C ALA A 114 -9.26 -11.19 -0.06
N LEU A 115 -10.50 -10.94 0.36
CA LEU A 115 -11.21 -11.76 1.34
C LEU A 115 -11.49 -13.17 0.81
N ALA A 116 -11.91 -13.30 -0.46
CA ALA A 116 -12.14 -14.59 -1.10
C ALA A 116 -10.85 -15.43 -1.13
N TYR A 117 -9.72 -14.82 -1.49
CA TYR A 117 -8.41 -15.48 -1.45
C TYR A 117 -8.04 -15.95 -0.03
N GLN A 118 -8.25 -15.10 0.99
CA GLN A 118 -7.97 -15.46 2.39
C GLN A 118 -8.80 -16.65 2.88
N ALA A 119 -10.08 -16.72 2.49
CA ALA A 119 -10.95 -17.84 2.82
C ALA A 119 -10.48 -19.15 2.15
N GLN A 120 -10.12 -19.11 0.87
CA GLN A 120 -9.63 -20.28 0.13
C GLN A 120 -8.35 -20.87 0.74
N VAL A 121 -7.37 -20.02 1.08
CA VAL A 121 -6.13 -20.47 1.72
C VAL A 121 -6.39 -21.09 3.10
N SER A 122 -7.40 -20.59 3.83
CA SER A 122 -7.80 -21.16 5.13
C SER A 122 -8.39 -22.56 4.97
N ASP A 123 -9.17 -22.81 3.92
CA ASP A 123 -9.78 -24.12 3.65
C ASP A 123 -8.73 -25.16 3.22
N GLU A 124 -7.75 -24.78 2.39
CA GLU A 124 -6.68 -25.68 1.92
C GLU A 124 -5.77 -26.18 3.05
N THR A 125 -5.42 -25.30 4.00
CA THR A 125 -4.59 -25.69 5.17
C THR A 125 -5.29 -26.69 6.09
N HIS A 126 -6.61 -26.62 6.22
CA HIS A 126 -7.39 -27.59 6.98
C HIS A 126 -7.50 -28.95 6.27
N SER A 127 -7.55 -28.98 4.94
CA SER A 127 -7.60 -30.24 4.18
C SER A 127 -6.29 -31.05 4.21
N SER A 128 -5.14 -30.39 4.31
CA SER A 128 -3.82 -31.05 4.31
C SER A 128 -3.41 -31.67 5.65
N SER A 129 -4.17 -31.43 6.73
CA SER A 129 -3.88 -31.95 8.07
C SER A 129 -4.58 -33.27 8.39
N ASN A 130 -5.42 -33.79 7.47
CA ASN A 130 -6.24 -34.99 7.69
C ASN A 130 -5.75 -36.23 6.91
N SER A 131 -4.54 -36.21 6.34
CA SER A 131 -3.99 -37.33 5.56
C SER A 131 -2.94 -38.19 6.28
N ASP A 132 -2.64 -37.93 7.56
CA ASP A 132 -1.60 -38.65 8.34
C ASP A 132 -2.18 -39.47 9.52
N ILE A 133 -3.33 -40.15 9.34
CA ILE A 133 -3.80 -41.19 10.28
C ILE A 133 -4.23 -42.44 9.51
#